data_AF-A0A9D4ETF6-F1
#
_entry.id   AF-A0A9D4ETF6-F1
#
_cell.length_a   1.000
_cell.length_b   1.000
_cell.length_c   1.000
_cell.angle_alpha   90.00
_cell.angle_beta   90.00
_cell.angle_gamma   90.00
#
_symmetry.space_group_name_H-M   'P 1'
#
loop_
_entity.id
_entity.type
_entity.pdbx_description
1 polymer ?
#
loop_
_entity_poly.entity_id
_entity_poly.type
_entity_poly.pdbx_seq_one_letter_code
_entity_poly.pdbx_strand_id
1 'polypeptide(L)'
;MSRHDGVSCDSCLKSNFRGKRYKCLVCYDYDLCATCYEAGATSTRHTNDHPVQCIITRSDFDIFYGGEAITSEQPQAFSCPYCTKMGFTEAMLQEHVTNDHADTTAEVVCPICASLPGGDPNHMTDDFAAHLSLEHRAPREFISFHG
;
A
#
# COMPACT_ATOMS: atom_id res chain seq x y z
N MET A 1 5.72 -15.20 7.23
CA MET A 1 4.56 -15.97 6.73
C MET A 1 4.72 -16.07 5.22
N SER A 2 4.43 -17.23 4.60
CA SER A 2 4.61 -17.44 3.14
C SER A 2 3.32 -17.26 2.33
N ARG A 3 2.24 -16.82 2.99
CA ARG A 3 0.87 -16.67 2.49
C ARG A 3 0.24 -15.45 3.15
N HIS A 4 -0.79 -14.90 2.50
CA HIS A 4 -1.65 -13.87 3.08
C HIS A 4 -2.78 -14.51 3.88
N ASP A 5 -2.49 -14.98 5.10
CA ASP A 5 -3.48 -15.62 5.97
C ASP A 5 -4.62 -14.66 6.34
N GLY A 6 -5.86 -15.15 6.26
CA GLY A 6 -7.07 -14.35 6.53
C GLY A 6 -7.51 -13.43 5.39
N VAL A 7 -6.80 -13.43 4.26
CA VAL A 7 -7.13 -12.63 3.07
C VAL A 7 -7.72 -13.53 1.98
N SER A 8 -8.75 -13.03 1.30
CA SER A 8 -9.35 -13.68 0.13
C SER A 8 -9.34 -12.74 -1.07
N CYS A 9 -9.19 -13.31 -2.26
CA CYS A 9 -9.34 -12.54 -3.50
C CYS A 9 -10.84 -12.34 -3.79
N ASP A 10 -11.29 -11.10 -3.95
CA ASP A 10 -12.70 -10.77 -4.20
C ASP A 10 -13.19 -11.20 -5.59
N SER A 11 -12.27 -11.43 -6.54
CA SER A 11 -12.63 -11.86 -7.89
C SER A 11 -12.78 -13.38 -8.00
N CYS A 12 -11.85 -14.16 -7.45
CA CYS A 12 -11.85 -15.64 -7.59
C CYS A 12 -12.12 -16.41 -6.29
N LEU A 13 -12.35 -15.71 -5.18
CA LEU A 13 -12.64 -16.27 -3.86
C LEU A 13 -11.52 -17.14 -3.26
N LYS A 14 -10.34 -17.15 -3.89
CA LYS A 14 -9.18 -17.88 -3.39
C LYS A 14 -8.68 -17.23 -2.10
N SER A 15 -8.70 -17.97 -1.00
CA SER A 15 -8.18 -17.55 0.30
C SER A 15 -6.74 -17.98 0.54
N ASN A 16 -6.06 -17.30 1.46
CA ASN A 16 -4.72 -17.65 1.97
C ASN A 16 -3.70 -17.87 0.85
N PHE A 17 -3.76 -17.04 -0.19
CA PHE A 17 -2.94 -17.21 -1.40
C PHE A 17 -1.49 -16.76 -1.18
N ARG A 18 -0.60 -17.24 -2.05
CA ARG A 18 0.84 -16.93 -2.07
C ARG A 18 1.16 -15.82 -3.07
N GLY A 19 2.31 -15.18 -2.91
CA GLY A 19 2.82 -14.17 -3.82
C GLY A 19 2.21 -12.79 -3.57
N LYS A 20 2.01 -12.02 -4.64
CA LYS A 20 1.54 -10.63 -4.57
C LYS A 20 0.04 -10.57 -4.25
N ARG A 21 -0.30 -9.76 -3.26
CA ARG A 21 -1.65 -9.28 -2.96
C ARG A 21 -1.77 -7.86 -3.49
N TYR A 22 -2.87 -7.54 -4.15
CA TYR A 22 -3.16 -6.21 -4.66
C TYR A 22 -4.39 -5.68 -3.94
N LYS A 23 -4.17 -4.73 -3.03
CA LYS A 23 -5.25 -4.09 -2.29
C LYS A 23 -5.71 -2.85 -3.05
N CYS A 24 -7.00 -2.76 -3.36
CA CYS A 24 -7.55 -1.54 -3.95
C CYS A 24 -7.48 -0.38 -2.95
N LEU A 25 -7.07 0.79 -3.42
CA LEU A 25 -6.96 1.99 -2.61
C LEU A 25 -8.19 2.90 -2.67
N VAL A 26 -9.22 2.47 -3.38
CA VAL A 26 -10.50 3.19 -3.52
C VAL A 26 -11.65 2.35 -2.97
N CYS A 27 -11.60 1.03 -3.16
CA CYS A 27 -12.66 0.13 -2.70
C CYS A 27 -12.40 -0.33 -1.26
N TYR A 28 -13.41 -0.22 -0.41
CA TYR A 28 -13.38 -0.82 0.93
C TYR A 28 -13.23 -2.34 0.85
N ASP A 29 -12.26 -2.89 1.59
CA ASP A 29 -12.00 -4.33 1.73
C ASP A 29 -11.94 -5.12 0.42
N TYR A 30 -11.33 -4.53 -0.62
CA TYR A 30 -11.17 -5.19 -1.91
C TYR A 30 -9.72 -5.59 -2.18
N ASP A 31 -9.51 -6.88 -2.36
CA ASP A 31 -8.22 -7.53 -2.52
C ASP A 31 -8.22 -8.47 -3.73
N LEU A 32 -7.16 -8.40 -4.52
CA LEU A 32 -6.93 -9.27 -5.67
C LEU A 32 -5.65 -10.08 -5.47
N CYS A 33 -5.70 -11.35 -5.88
CA CYS A 33 -4.49 -12.12 -6.11
C CYS A 33 -3.83 -11.67 -7.43
N ALA A 34 -2.54 -11.95 -7.60
CA ALA A 34 -1.79 -11.57 -8.79
C ALA A 34 -2.51 -11.95 -10.11
N THR A 35 -3.02 -13.17 -10.22
CA THR A 35 -3.69 -13.65 -11.42
C THR A 35 -4.95 -12.83 -11.77
N CYS A 36 -5.76 -12.45 -10.78
CA CYS A 36 -6.96 -11.65 -11.03
C CYS A 36 -6.60 -10.20 -11.36
N TYR A 37 -5.57 -9.65 -10.72
CA TYR A 37 -5.07 -8.32 -11.04
C TYR A 37 -4.54 -8.26 -12.49
N GLU A 38 -3.68 -9.22 -12.87
CA GLU A 38 -3.10 -9.31 -14.23
C GLU A 38 -4.14 -9.58 -15.31
N ALA A 39 -5.22 -10.31 -14.97
CA ALA A 39 -6.34 -10.54 -15.87
C ALA A 39 -7.26 -9.31 -16.02
N GLY A 40 -7.02 -8.22 -15.28
CA GLY A 40 -7.86 -7.03 -15.30
C GLY A 40 -9.26 -7.28 -14.73
N ALA A 41 -9.36 -8.05 -13.64
CA ALA A 41 -10.64 -8.34 -12.99
C ALA A 41 -11.39 -7.05 -12.62
N THR A 42 -12.68 -7.02 -12.92
CA THR A 42 -13.58 -5.92 -12.58
C THR A 42 -14.80 -6.44 -11.84
N SER A 43 -15.46 -5.57 -11.08
CA SER A 43 -16.69 -5.87 -10.36
C SER A 43 -17.60 -4.64 -10.33
N THR A 44 -18.74 -4.74 -9.64
CA THR A 44 -19.69 -3.62 -9.51
C THR A 44 -19.10 -2.39 -8.82
N ARG A 45 -18.11 -2.58 -7.95
CA ARG A 45 -17.47 -1.50 -7.16
C ARG A 45 -16.00 -1.28 -7.49
N HIS A 46 -15.41 -2.12 -8.33
CA HIS A 46 -13.98 -2.09 -8.67
C HIS A 46 -13.77 -2.11 -10.17
N THR A 47 -12.92 -1.22 -10.66
CA THR A 47 -12.42 -1.23 -12.04
C THR A 47 -10.90 -1.40 -12.05
N ASN A 48 -10.35 -1.85 -13.17
CA ASN A 48 -8.91 -2.05 -13.33
C ASN A 48 -8.12 -0.72 -13.42
N ASP A 49 -8.80 0.43 -13.43
CA ASP A 49 -8.19 1.76 -13.36
C ASP A 49 -7.99 2.22 -11.91
N HIS A 50 -8.63 1.57 -10.93
CA HIS A 50 -8.45 1.94 -9.53
C HIS A 50 -7.01 1.69 -9.09
N PRO A 51 -6.37 2.65 -8.40
CA PRO A 51 -5.05 2.43 -7.81
C PRO A 51 -5.07 1.29 -6.81
N VAL A 52 -3.98 0.52 -6.81
CA VAL A 52 -3.79 -0.61 -5.93
C VAL A 52 -2.44 -0.52 -5.23
N GLN A 53 -2.37 -1.01 -3.99
CA GLN A 53 -1.11 -1.26 -3.30
C GLN A 53 -0.72 -2.73 -3.46
N CYS A 54 0.49 -2.96 -3.96
CA CYS A 54 1.08 -4.30 -3.98
C CYS A 54 1.66 -4.61 -2.60
N ILE A 55 1.14 -5.66 -1.96
CA ILE A 55 1.56 -6.16 -0.66
C ILE A 55 2.20 -7.54 -0.86
N ILE A 56 3.44 -7.67 -0.40
CA ILE A 56 4.24 -8.90 -0.54
C ILE A 56 4.55 -9.41 0.87
N THR A 57 4.52 -10.72 1.05
CA THR A 57 4.90 -11.30 2.35
C THR A 57 6.41 -11.15 2.57
N ARG A 58 6.85 -11.09 3.83
CA ARG A 58 8.28 -11.05 4.16
C ARG A 58 9.08 -12.22 3.54
N SER A 59 8.46 -13.40 3.46
CA SER A 59 9.10 -14.59 2.87
C SER A 59 9.21 -14.47 1.35
N ASP A 60 8.19 -13.94 0.67
CA ASP A 60 8.26 -13.69 -0.77
C ASP A 60 9.28 -12.58 -1.10
N PHE A 61 9.37 -11.54 -0.27
CA PHE A 61 10.34 -10.47 -0.43
C PHE A 61 11.79 -10.99 -0.45
N ASP A 62 12.15 -11.83 0.52
CA ASP A 62 13.47 -12.46 0.63
C ASP A 62 13.84 -13.26 -0.63
N ILE A 63 12.86 -13.98 -1.19
CA ILE A 63 13.02 -14.76 -2.42
C ILE A 63 13.24 -13.86 -3.64
N PHE A 64 12.47 -12.78 -3.78
CA PHE A 64 12.51 -11.92 -4.97
C PHE A 64 13.72 -10.98 -5.00
N TYR A 65 14.24 -10.56 -3.84
CA TYR A 65 15.33 -9.57 -3.74
C TYR A 65 16.66 -10.17 -3.27
N GLY A 66 16.80 -11.50 -3.28
CA GLY A 66 18.10 -12.18 -3.21
C GLY A 66 18.84 -12.06 -1.89
N GLY A 67 18.15 -11.74 -0.79
CA GLY A 67 18.76 -11.74 0.54
C GLY A 67 19.83 -10.66 0.78
N GLU A 68 19.94 -9.62 -0.06
CA GLU A 68 20.63 -8.41 0.40
C GLU A 68 19.87 -7.91 1.64
N ALA A 69 20.61 -7.74 2.74
CA ALA A 69 20.07 -7.33 4.02
C ALA A 69 19.58 -5.88 3.92
N ILE A 70 18.44 -5.70 3.28
CA ILE A 70 17.67 -4.49 3.37
C ILE A 70 17.26 -4.41 4.83
N THR A 71 17.55 -3.26 5.44
CA THR A 71 17.27 -2.98 6.86
C THR A 71 15.81 -3.33 7.18
N SER A 72 15.46 -3.50 8.46
CA SER A 72 14.08 -3.81 8.90
C SER A 72 13.00 -2.85 8.34
N GLU A 73 13.43 -1.73 7.76
CA GLU A 73 12.69 -0.83 6.89
C GLU A 73 12.58 -1.45 5.48
N GLN A 74 11.65 -2.41 5.34
CA GLN A 74 11.26 -2.97 4.04
C GLN A 74 11.12 -1.83 3.02
N PRO A 75 11.64 -1.95 1.77
CA PRO A 75 11.49 -0.92 0.76
C PRO A 75 10.03 -0.89 0.36
N GLN A 76 9.26 -0.08 1.08
CA GLN A 76 7.84 0.07 0.88
C GLN A 76 7.66 1.06 -0.26
N ALA A 77 7.54 0.53 -1.46
CA ALA A 77 7.12 1.28 -2.63
C ALA A 77 5.60 1.47 -2.55
N PHE A 78 5.19 2.63 -2.04
CA PHE A 78 3.78 2.98 -1.93
C PHE A 78 3.23 3.54 -3.23
N SER A 79 1.94 3.31 -3.44
CA SER A 79 1.17 3.83 -4.58
C SER A 79 0.27 4.96 -4.11
N CYS A 80 0.21 6.04 -4.89
CA CYS A 80 -0.71 7.14 -4.65
C CYS A 80 -2.15 6.69 -4.97
N PRO A 81 -3.09 6.82 -4.01
CA PRO A 81 -4.47 6.42 -4.21
C PRO A 81 -5.27 7.37 -5.11
N TYR A 82 -4.69 8.50 -5.52
CA TYR A 82 -5.33 9.49 -6.39
C TYR A 82 -4.90 9.41 -7.85
N CYS A 83 -3.66 9.02 -8.13
CA CYS A 83 -3.09 9.13 -9.49
C CYS A 83 -2.26 7.93 -9.96
N THR A 84 -2.37 6.78 -9.27
CA THR A 84 -1.71 5.49 -9.60
C THR A 84 -0.18 5.50 -9.69
N LYS A 85 0.48 6.67 -9.52
CA LYS A 85 1.94 6.77 -9.39
C LYS A 85 2.42 5.90 -8.22
N MET A 86 3.53 5.18 -8.41
CA MET A 86 4.07 4.25 -7.42
C MET A 86 5.58 4.44 -7.25
N GLY A 87 6.15 3.80 -6.23
CA GLY A 87 7.57 3.91 -5.92
C GLY A 87 7.89 5.01 -4.91
N PHE A 88 6.88 5.49 -4.19
CA PHE A 88 7.08 6.48 -3.14
C PHE A 88 7.52 5.83 -1.84
N THR A 89 8.46 6.45 -1.14
CA THR A 89 8.61 6.26 0.31
C THR A 89 7.45 6.96 1.04
N GLU A 90 7.29 6.72 2.34
CA GLU A 90 6.29 7.41 3.17
C GLU A 90 6.40 8.94 3.04
N ALA A 91 7.61 9.48 3.19
CA ALA A 91 7.87 10.92 3.07
C ALA A 91 7.59 11.47 1.67
N MET A 92 8.00 10.73 0.62
CA MET A 92 7.74 11.15 -0.76
C MET A 92 6.25 11.10 -1.10
N LEU A 93 5.51 10.13 -0.56
CA LEU A 93 4.06 10.04 -0.76
C LEU A 93 3.35 11.21 -0.10
N GLN A 94 3.73 11.55 1.13
CA GLN A 94 3.20 12.73 1.83
C GLN A 94 3.45 14.02 1.05
N GLU A 95 4.69 14.24 0.60
CA GLU A 95 5.04 15.42 -0.20
C GLU A 95 4.24 15.47 -1.52
N HIS A 96 4.16 14.34 -2.23
CA HIS A 96 3.41 14.24 -3.48
C HIS A 96 1.92 14.55 -3.29
N VAL A 97 1.27 13.94 -2.31
CA VAL A 97 -0.17 14.18 -2.07
C VAL A 97 -0.43 15.62 -1.64
N THR A 98 0.45 16.19 -0.82
CA THR A 98 0.32 17.58 -0.37
C THR A 98 0.48 18.57 -1.52
N ASN A 99 1.37 18.32 -2.48
CA ASN A 99 1.65 19.24 -3.59
C ASN A 99 0.72 19.05 -4.79
N ASP A 100 0.41 17.82 -5.17
CA ASP A 100 -0.35 17.49 -6.39
C ASP A 100 -1.85 17.29 -6.12
N HIS A 101 -2.26 17.05 -4.87
CA HIS A 101 -3.62 16.61 -4.53
C HIS A 101 -4.25 17.33 -3.32
N ALA A 102 -3.79 18.54 -2.97
CA ALA A 102 -4.23 19.30 -1.79
C ALA A 102 -5.75 19.50 -1.68
N ASP A 103 -6.44 19.69 -2.81
CA ASP A 103 -7.90 19.95 -2.85
C ASP A 103 -8.74 18.70 -3.15
N THR A 104 -8.16 17.51 -3.07
CA THR A 104 -8.86 16.26 -3.40
C THR A 104 -9.62 15.75 -2.18
N THR A 105 -10.94 15.63 -2.29
CA THR A 105 -11.82 15.12 -1.21
C THR A 105 -12.29 13.68 -1.46
N ALA A 106 -11.62 12.94 -2.36
CA ALA A 106 -11.98 11.56 -2.64
C ALA A 106 -11.55 10.68 -1.46
N GLU A 107 -12.50 9.89 -0.96
CA GLU A 107 -12.24 8.90 0.09
C GLU A 107 -11.37 7.77 -0.45
N VAL A 108 -10.26 7.49 0.24
CA VAL A 108 -9.26 6.52 -0.18
C VAL A 108 -8.77 5.68 1.00
N VAL A 109 -8.32 4.46 0.70
CA VAL A 109 -7.63 3.60 1.66
C VAL A 109 -6.17 4.02 1.76
N CYS A 110 -5.65 4.15 2.99
CA CYS A 110 -4.24 4.46 3.19
C CYS A 110 -3.34 3.26 2.78
N PRO A 111 -2.46 3.41 1.77
CA PRO A 111 -1.55 2.34 1.34
C PRO A 111 -0.53 1.95 2.42
N ILE A 112 -0.23 2.86 3.36
CA ILE A 112 0.71 2.63 4.45
C ILE A 112 0.06 1.76 5.52
N CYS A 113 -1.11 2.15 6.04
CA CYS A 113 -1.90 1.33 6.98
C CYS A 113 -2.17 -0.08 6.42
N ALA A 114 -2.50 -0.16 5.13
CA ALA A 114 -2.70 -1.41 4.39
C ALA A 114 -1.48 -2.36 4.42
N SER A 115 -0.27 -1.81 4.46
CA SER A 115 0.97 -2.56 4.31
C SER A 115 1.66 -2.85 5.64
N LEU A 116 1.39 -2.06 6.69
CA LEU A 116 2.06 -2.17 7.98
C LEU A 116 1.59 -3.39 8.79
N PRO A 117 2.51 -4.14 9.43
CA PRO A 117 2.14 -5.19 10.36
C PRO A 117 1.45 -4.58 11.59
N GLY A 118 0.16 -4.87 11.77
CA GLY A 118 -0.66 -4.33 12.85
C GLY A 118 -1.39 -3.02 12.53
N GLY A 119 -1.23 -2.48 11.31
CA GLY A 119 -2.09 -1.40 10.81
C GLY A 119 -3.49 -1.92 10.48
N ASP A 120 -4.47 -1.00 10.41
CA ASP A 120 -5.80 -1.33 9.89
C ASP A 120 -5.74 -1.38 8.35
N PRO A 121 -6.00 -2.54 7.72
CA PRO A 121 -5.81 -2.67 6.30
C PRO A 121 -6.81 -1.85 5.49
N ASN A 122 -7.98 -1.55 6.08
CA ASN A 122 -9.10 -0.90 5.41
C ASN A 122 -9.30 0.54 5.85
N HIS A 123 -8.26 1.17 6.40
CA HIS A 123 -8.34 2.51 6.94
C HIS A 123 -8.67 3.51 5.81
N MET A 124 -9.92 3.96 5.78
CA MET A 124 -10.40 4.94 4.81
C MET A 124 -10.30 6.35 5.39
N THR A 125 -9.97 7.31 4.55
CA THR A 125 -9.91 8.72 4.91
C THR A 125 -10.29 9.59 3.73
N ASP A 126 -11.07 10.65 4.01
CA ASP A 126 -11.43 11.70 3.06
C ASP A 126 -10.43 12.88 3.03
N ASP A 127 -9.50 12.94 4.00
CA ASP A 127 -8.39 13.90 4.06
C ASP A 127 -7.05 13.16 4.20
N PHE A 128 -6.61 12.57 3.09
CA PHE A 128 -5.43 11.71 3.07
C PHE A 128 -4.13 12.48 3.41
N ALA A 129 -4.04 13.75 3.00
CA ALA A 129 -2.87 14.58 3.27
C ALA A 129 -2.69 14.87 4.77
N ALA A 130 -3.78 15.20 5.48
CA ALA A 130 -3.74 15.37 6.93
C ALA A 130 -3.48 14.04 7.64
N HIS A 131 -4.11 12.96 7.21
CA HIS A 131 -3.87 11.62 7.77
C HIS A 131 -2.39 11.22 7.71
N LEU A 132 -1.73 11.36 6.55
CA LEU A 132 -0.30 11.09 6.42
C LEU A 132 0.54 11.96 7.36
N SER A 133 0.19 13.23 7.51
CA SER A 133 0.94 14.18 8.34
C SER A 133 0.84 13.92 9.85
N LEU A 134 -0.27 13.33 10.30
CA LEU A 134 -0.54 13.04 11.71
C LEU A 134 -0.04 11.65 12.12
N GLU A 135 -0.30 10.64 11.28
CA GLU A 135 -0.11 9.22 11.63
C GLU A 135 1.17 8.60 11.04
N HIS A 136 1.69 9.17 9.95
CA HIS A 136 2.81 8.64 9.16
C HIS A 136 3.95 9.66 9.03
N ARG A 137 4.23 10.38 10.12
CA ARG A 137 5.30 11.37 10.13
C ARG A 137 6.66 10.69 10.19
N ALA A 138 7.44 10.83 9.13
CA ALA A 138 8.84 10.43 9.14
C ALA A 138 9.59 11.06 10.34
N PRO A 139 10.35 10.27 11.12
CA PRO A 139 11.20 10.84 12.16
C PRO A 139 12.18 11.80 11.50
N ARG A 140 12.17 13.07 11.94
CA ARG A 140 13.17 14.05 11.51
C ARG A 140 14.53 13.48 11.88
N GLU A 141 15.37 13.20 10.89
CA GLU A 141 16.73 12.75 11.11
C GLU A 141 17.41 13.70 12.11
N PHE A 142 17.77 13.17 13.28
CA PHE A 142 18.63 13.86 14.22
C PHE A 142 19.99 13.99 13.55
N ILE A 143 20.24 15.13 12.89
CA ILE A 143 21.58 15.56 12.53
C ILE A 143 22.32 15.76 13.85
N SER A 144 22.96 14.70 14.34
CA SER A 144 23.89 14.78 15.46
C SER A 144 25.15 15.46 14.94
N PHE A 145 25.21 16.78 15.03
CA PHE A 145 26.48 17.50 15.01
C PHE A 145 27.29 17.00 16.21
N HIS A 146 28.24 16.09 15.98
CA HIS A 146 29.34 15.87 16.92
C HIS A 146 30.21 17.13 16.89
N GLY A 147 30.16 17.88 18.00
CA GLY A 147 31.16 18.89 18.35
C GLY A 147 32.30 18.27 19.15
#